data_AF-A0A3M1XZU9-F1
#
_entry.id   AF-A0A3M1XZU9-F1
#
_cell.length_a   1.000
_cell.length_b   1.000
_cell.length_c   1.000
_cell.angle_alpha   90.00
_cell.angle_beta   90.00
_cell.angle_gamma   90.00
#
_symmetry.space_group_name_H-M   'P 1'
#
loop_
_entity.id
_entity.type
_entity.pdbx_description
1 polymer ?
#
loop_
_entity_poly.entity_id
_entity_poly.type
_entity_poly.pdbx_seq_one_letter_code
_entity_poly.pdbx_strand_id
1 'polypeptide(L)'
;MEDARDQALKVLRPHVGHAETKSEIEAFQHAVLRPLLKLQHDLLVLQFEDQARSLKLPWDRMPAAERRATAEHLMQTHHRLRASLTGLVTGLMTREEFGFFLLHQDELGKRLSSMLMARLQSAYPDS
;
A
#
# COMPACT_ATOMS: atom_id res chain seq x y z
N MET A 1 -2.38 12.04 -26.72
CA MET A 1 -3.03 12.84 -25.66
C MET A 1 -2.96 12.03 -24.39
N GLU A 2 -2.43 12.62 -23.32
CA GLU A 2 -2.44 11.99 -21.99
C GLU A 2 -3.91 11.79 -21.54
N ASP A 3 -4.23 10.64 -20.96
CA ASP A 3 -5.60 10.27 -20.58
C ASP A 3 -6.11 11.21 -19.46
N ALA A 4 -7.34 11.74 -19.59
CA ALA A 4 -7.92 12.66 -18.59
C ALA A 4 -7.97 12.04 -17.18
N ARG A 5 -8.13 10.70 -17.10
CA ARG A 5 -8.04 9.96 -15.84
C ARG A 5 -6.64 10.04 -15.25
N ASP A 6 -5.62 9.82 -16.06
CA ASP A 6 -4.22 9.77 -15.61
C ASP A 6 -3.76 11.15 -15.12
N GLN A 7 -4.22 12.22 -15.76
CA GLN A 7 -4.01 13.60 -15.30
C GLN A 7 -4.67 13.85 -13.93
N ALA A 8 -5.93 13.44 -13.76
CA ALA A 8 -6.63 13.58 -12.48
C ALA A 8 -5.95 12.78 -11.35
N LEU A 9 -5.51 11.55 -11.64
CA LEU A 9 -4.77 10.71 -10.69
C LEU A 9 -3.46 11.36 -10.23
N LYS A 10 -2.72 12.02 -11.14
CA LYS A 10 -1.49 12.74 -10.78
C LYS A 10 -1.77 13.93 -9.85
N VAL A 11 -2.85 14.68 -10.10
CA VAL A 11 -3.23 15.85 -9.27
C VAL A 11 -3.60 15.45 -7.84
N LEU A 12 -4.23 14.30 -7.63
CA LEU A 12 -4.64 13.83 -6.31
C LEU A 12 -3.48 13.38 -5.41
N ARG A 13 -2.28 13.18 -5.95
CA ARG A 13 -1.16 12.60 -5.20
C ARG A 13 -0.56 13.61 -4.24
N PRO A 14 -0.35 13.23 -2.97
CA PRO A 14 0.35 14.09 -2.03
C PRO A 14 1.81 14.23 -2.45
N HIS A 15 2.36 15.42 -2.29
CA HIS A 15 3.81 15.62 -2.41
C HIS A 15 4.54 14.81 -1.33
N VAL A 16 5.46 13.96 -1.78
CA VAL A 16 6.39 13.23 -0.92
C VAL A 16 7.78 13.69 -1.35
N GLY A 17 8.65 14.04 -0.39
CA GLY A 17 9.95 14.64 -0.68
C GLY A 17 10.75 13.83 -1.70
N HIS A 18 11.48 14.53 -2.57
CA HIS A 18 12.41 13.92 -3.50
C HIS A 18 13.64 13.41 -2.74
N ALA A 19 14.04 12.17 -3.02
CA ALA A 19 15.33 11.63 -2.65
C ALA A 19 16.11 11.35 -3.94
N GLU A 20 17.42 11.50 -3.92
CA GLU A 20 18.25 11.02 -5.02
C GLU A 20 18.09 9.49 -5.13
N THR A 21 17.65 9.01 -6.29
CA THR A 21 17.42 7.59 -6.56
C THR A 21 18.48 7.07 -7.52
N LYS A 22 18.97 5.86 -7.27
CA LYS A 22 20.06 5.25 -8.04
C LYS A 22 19.57 4.28 -9.12
N SER A 23 18.26 3.98 -9.15
CA SER A 23 17.64 3.12 -10.16
C SER A 23 16.22 3.56 -10.50
N GLU A 24 15.71 3.12 -11.64
CA GLU A 24 14.32 3.34 -12.08
C GLU A 24 13.31 2.72 -11.11
N ILE A 25 13.66 1.59 -10.48
CA ILE A 25 12.83 0.95 -9.45
C ILE A 25 12.71 1.82 -8.20
N GLU A 26 13.82 2.40 -7.74
CA GLU A 26 13.80 3.34 -6.62
C GLU A 26 13.02 4.61 -6.99
N ALA A 27 13.24 5.15 -8.19
CA ALA A 27 12.48 6.29 -8.70
C ALA A 27 10.97 6.00 -8.69
N PHE A 28 10.55 4.85 -9.20
CA PHE A 28 9.16 4.42 -9.20
C PHE A 28 8.59 4.27 -7.79
N GLN A 29 9.35 3.65 -6.87
CA GLN A 29 8.94 3.51 -5.47
C GLN A 29 8.69 4.87 -4.83
N HIS A 30 9.57 5.85 -5.07
CA HIS A 30 9.49 7.18 -4.48
C HIS A 30 8.42 8.07 -5.11
N ALA A 31 8.33 8.09 -6.44
CA ALA A 31 7.44 8.97 -7.20
C ALA A 31 6.01 8.42 -7.35
N VAL A 32 5.82 7.10 -7.24
CA VAL A 32 4.52 6.45 -7.48
C VAL A 32 4.03 5.74 -6.23
N LEU A 33 4.74 4.70 -5.76
CA LEU A 33 4.23 3.86 -4.67
C LEU A 33 4.04 4.64 -3.36
N ARG A 34 5.02 5.47 -2.96
CA ARG A 34 4.95 6.24 -1.71
C ARG A 34 3.78 7.23 -1.69
N PRO A 35 3.56 8.08 -2.71
CA PRO A 35 2.39 8.96 -2.77
C PRO A 35 1.07 8.19 -2.75
N LEU A 36 0.94 7.11 -3.53
CA LEU A 36 -0.31 6.34 -3.59
C LEU A 36 -0.62 5.66 -2.25
N LEU A 37 0.38 5.09 -1.58
CA LEU A 37 0.23 4.51 -0.25
C LEU A 37 -0.11 5.54 0.82
N LYS A 38 0.40 6.78 0.69
CA LYS A 38 0.06 7.88 1.59
C LYS A 38 -1.38 8.34 1.36
N LEU A 39 -1.79 8.47 0.10
CA LEU A 39 -3.14 8.86 -0.29
C LEU A 39 -4.19 7.84 0.20
N GLN A 40 -3.90 6.55 0.06
CA GLN A 40 -4.82 5.47 0.40
C GLN A 40 -4.75 5.01 1.86
N HIS A 41 -3.95 5.66 2.72
CA HIS A 41 -3.63 5.14 4.05
C HIS A 41 -4.87 4.75 4.86
N ASP A 42 -5.84 5.67 4.98
CA ASP A 42 -7.03 5.45 5.80
C ASP A 42 -7.90 4.32 5.26
N LEU A 43 -8.04 4.20 3.93
CA LEU A 43 -8.78 3.10 3.30
C LEU A 43 -8.09 1.75 3.44
N LEU A 44 -6.75 1.72 3.38
CA LEU A 44 -5.98 0.50 3.59
C LEU A 44 -6.13 -0.02 5.01
N VAL A 45 -6.10 0.88 6.01
CA VAL A 45 -6.33 0.53 7.42
C VAL A 45 -7.77 0.04 7.59
N LEU A 46 -8.76 0.79 7.10
CA LEU A 46 -10.18 0.40 7.20
C LEU A 46 -10.45 -0.99 6.62
N GLN A 47 -9.96 -1.25 5.40
CA GLN A 47 -10.12 -2.55 4.73
C GLN A 47 -9.45 -3.69 5.51
N PHE A 48 -8.30 -3.42 6.10
CA PHE A 48 -7.59 -4.41 6.92
C PHE A 48 -8.36 -4.72 8.21
N GLU A 49 -8.82 -3.70 8.93
CA GLU A 49 -9.57 -3.87 10.17
C GLU A 49 -10.91 -4.59 9.94
N ASP A 50 -11.62 -4.26 8.87
CA ASP A 50 -12.83 -4.98 8.45
C ASP A 50 -12.54 -6.48 8.25
N GLN A 51 -11.45 -6.80 7.55
CA GLN A 51 -11.05 -8.19 7.35
C GLN A 51 -10.67 -8.89 8.67
N ALA A 52 -9.96 -8.22 9.57
CA ALA A 52 -9.64 -8.77 10.89
C ALA A 52 -10.91 -9.06 11.72
N ARG A 53 -11.89 -8.15 11.70
CA ARG A 53 -13.20 -8.35 12.34
C ARG A 53 -13.99 -9.49 11.71
N SER A 54 -13.95 -9.61 10.37
CA SER A 54 -14.63 -10.70 9.64
C SER A 54 -14.10 -12.09 10.02
N LEU A 55 -12.82 -12.16 10.42
CA LEU A 55 -12.16 -13.37 10.93
C LEU A 55 -12.45 -13.62 12.43
N LYS A 56 -13.36 -12.85 13.05
CA LYS A 56 -13.75 -12.92 14.47
C LYS A 56 -12.59 -12.71 15.45
N LEU A 57 -11.55 -11.98 15.04
CA LEU A 57 -10.48 -11.59 15.94
C LEU A 57 -10.99 -10.52 16.93
N PRO A 58 -10.57 -10.54 18.21
CA PRO A 58 -10.93 -9.52 19.20
C PRO A 58 -10.19 -8.18 18.96
N TRP A 59 -10.24 -7.68 17.72
CA TRP A 59 -9.44 -6.55 17.22
C TRP A 59 -9.49 -5.32 18.13
N ASP A 60 -10.70 -4.96 18.58
CA ASP A 60 -10.93 -3.78 19.43
C ASP A 60 -10.27 -3.87 20.81
N ARG A 61 -9.96 -5.08 21.29
CA ARG A 61 -9.38 -5.34 22.61
C ARG A 61 -7.89 -5.67 22.55
N MET A 62 -7.33 -5.88 21.36
CA MET A 62 -5.91 -6.21 21.18
C MET A 62 -5.01 -5.00 21.50
N PRO A 63 -3.94 -5.18 22.29
CA PRO A 63 -2.87 -4.20 22.42
C PRO A 63 -2.19 -3.90 21.08
N ALA A 64 -1.54 -2.73 20.97
CA ALA A 64 -0.85 -2.31 19.74
C ALA A 64 0.18 -3.32 19.23
N ALA A 65 0.97 -3.93 20.13
CA ALA A 65 1.92 -4.99 19.78
C ALA A 65 1.23 -6.21 19.14
N GLU A 66 0.10 -6.65 19.68
CA GLU A 66 -0.66 -7.79 19.16
C GLU A 66 -1.31 -7.45 17.81
N ARG A 67 -1.79 -6.21 17.62
CA ARG A 67 -2.30 -5.73 16.33
C ARG A 67 -1.22 -5.75 15.24
N ARG A 68 0.01 -5.34 15.56
CA ARG A 68 1.14 -5.38 14.61
C ARG A 68 1.51 -6.82 14.24
N ALA A 69 1.58 -7.73 15.21
CA ALA A 69 1.83 -9.15 14.95
C ALA A 69 0.71 -9.81 14.12
N THR A 70 -0.53 -9.45 14.41
CA THR A 70 -1.71 -9.91 13.64
C THR A 70 -1.67 -9.37 12.21
N ALA A 71 -1.33 -8.09 12.02
CA ALA A 71 -1.16 -7.51 10.69
C ALA A 71 -0.09 -8.25 9.90
N GLU A 72 1.03 -8.58 10.52
CA GLU A 72 2.08 -9.38 9.90
C GLU A 72 1.57 -10.76 9.49
N HIS A 73 0.95 -11.48 10.43
CA HIS A 73 0.41 -12.81 10.17
C HIS A 73 -0.61 -12.80 9.03
N LEU A 74 -1.62 -11.92 9.09
CA LEU A 74 -2.68 -11.86 8.09
C LEU A 74 -2.14 -11.46 6.72
N MET A 75 -1.22 -10.50 6.66
CA MET A 75 -0.56 -10.15 5.42
C MET A 75 0.28 -11.30 4.87
N GLN A 76 0.80 -12.23 5.66
CA GLN A 76 1.53 -13.41 5.17
C GLN A 76 0.61 -14.57 4.76
N THR A 77 -0.49 -14.81 5.47
CA THR A 77 -1.34 -16.00 5.26
C THR A 77 -2.58 -15.74 4.41
N HIS A 78 -3.15 -14.52 4.42
CA HIS A 78 -4.38 -14.20 3.69
C HIS A 78 -4.12 -13.56 2.31
N HIS A 79 -4.02 -14.40 1.28
CA HIS A 79 -3.79 -13.97 -0.10
C HIS A 79 -4.86 -13.00 -0.63
N ARG A 80 -6.14 -13.19 -0.29
CA ARG A 80 -7.24 -12.30 -0.74
C ARG A 80 -7.11 -10.89 -0.16
N LEU A 81 -6.74 -10.79 1.12
CA LEU A 81 -6.48 -9.50 1.78
C LEU A 81 -5.32 -8.79 1.09
N ARG A 82 -4.19 -9.49 0.89
CA ARG A 82 -3.04 -8.93 0.15
C ARG A 82 -3.42 -8.44 -1.24
N ALA A 83 -4.16 -9.24 -2.00
CA ALA A 83 -4.58 -8.90 -3.35
C ALA A 83 -5.51 -7.68 -3.37
N SER A 84 -6.46 -7.61 -2.43
CA SER A 84 -7.36 -6.47 -2.27
C SER A 84 -6.60 -5.17 -1.94
N LEU A 85 -5.71 -5.20 -0.94
CA LEU A 85 -4.89 -4.03 -0.57
C LEU A 85 -3.95 -3.60 -1.70
N THR A 86 -3.35 -4.56 -2.39
CA THR A 86 -2.52 -4.29 -3.57
C THR A 86 -3.33 -3.60 -4.66
N GLY A 87 -4.55 -4.09 -4.94
CA GLY A 87 -5.46 -3.52 -5.93
C GLY A 87 -5.90 -2.09 -5.60
N LEU A 88 -6.12 -1.76 -4.33
CA LEU A 88 -6.46 -0.39 -3.90
C LEU A 88 -5.34 0.61 -4.21
N VAL A 89 -4.08 0.16 -4.23
CA VAL A 89 -2.93 1.01 -4.57
C VAL A 89 -2.70 1.04 -6.07
N THR A 90 -2.60 -0.14 -6.71
CA THR A 90 -2.26 -0.22 -8.14
C THR A 90 -3.37 0.31 -9.05
N GLY A 91 -4.63 0.30 -8.59
CA GLY A 91 -5.76 0.89 -9.30
C GLY A 91 -5.67 2.41 -9.49
N LEU A 92 -4.80 3.10 -8.74
CA LEU A 92 -4.55 4.54 -8.85
C LEU A 92 -3.29 4.89 -9.67
N MET A 93 -2.67 3.90 -10.31
CA MET A 93 -1.57 4.13 -11.24
C MET A 93 -2.10 4.65 -12.59
N THR A 94 -1.29 5.48 -13.23
CA THR A 94 -1.50 5.80 -14.65
C THR A 94 -1.27 4.58 -15.51
N ARG A 95 -1.69 4.62 -16.78
CA ARG A 95 -1.48 3.49 -17.70
C ARG A 95 0.01 3.16 -17.85
N GLU A 96 0.84 4.19 -17.96
CA GLU A 96 2.29 4.06 -18.13
C GLU A 96 2.94 3.46 -16.88
N GLU A 97 2.57 3.95 -15.69
CA GLU A 97 3.07 3.44 -14.43
C GLU A 97 2.65 1.99 -14.18
N PHE A 98 1.40 1.66 -14.52
CA PHE A 98 0.91 0.29 -14.40
C PHE A 98 1.64 -0.63 -15.39
N GLY A 99 1.93 -0.16 -16.61
CA GLY A 99 2.78 -0.88 -17.57
C GLY A 99 4.18 -1.16 -17.03
N PHE A 100 4.82 -0.16 -16.44
CA PHE A 100 6.12 -0.33 -15.77
C PHE A 100 6.02 -1.30 -14.58
N PHE A 101 4.95 -1.21 -13.79
CA PHE A 101 4.70 -2.12 -12.68
C PHE A 101 4.60 -3.57 -13.14
N LEU A 102 3.87 -3.84 -14.22
CA LEU A 102 3.74 -5.19 -14.80
C LEU A 102 5.08 -5.73 -15.30
N LEU A 103 5.92 -4.87 -15.92
CA LEU A 103 7.24 -5.25 -16.41
C LEU A 103 8.19 -5.68 -15.26
N HIS A 104 8.05 -5.06 -14.09
CA HIS A 104 8.90 -5.28 -12.91
C HIS A 104 8.14 -5.89 -11.72
N GLN A 105 7.07 -6.66 -11.99
CA GLN A 105 6.10 -7.11 -10.97
C GLN A 105 6.73 -7.90 -9.81
N ASP A 106 7.77 -8.69 -10.08
CA ASP A 106 8.40 -9.52 -9.06
C ASP A 106 9.13 -8.69 -8.00
N GLU A 107 9.78 -7.60 -8.43
CA GLU A 107 10.50 -6.72 -7.52
C GLU A 107 9.57 -5.67 -6.91
N LEU A 108 8.78 -4.99 -7.74
CA LEU A 108 7.86 -3.94 -7.27
C LEU A 108 6.71 -4.51 -6.42
N GLY A 109 6.23 -5.72 -6.71
CA GLY A 109 5.21 -6.39 -5.91
C GLY A 109 5.71 -6.75 -4.51
N LYS A 110 6.96 -7.22 -4.39
CA LYS A 110 7.60 -7.46 -3.07
C LYS A 110 7.76 -6.15 -2.30
N ARG A 111 8.25 -5.10 -2.96
CA ARG A 111 8.40 -3.77 -2.36
C ARG A 111 7.05 -3.20 -1.90
N LEU A 112 6.02 -3.27 -2.74
CA LEU A 112 4.68 -2.82 -2.40
C LEU A 112 4.11 -3.60 -1.20
N SER A 113 4.29 -4.92 -1.16
CA SER A 113 3.85 -5.75 -0.03
C SER A 113 4.55 -5.33 1.28
N SER A 114 5.86 -5.13 1.25
CA SER A 114 6.62 -4.65 2.43
C SER A 114 6.19 -3.25 2.86
N MET A 115 5.89 -2.35 1.92
CA MET A 115 5.42 -1.01 2.23
C MET A 115 3.99 -1.00 2.78
N LEU A 116 3.09 -1.86 2.26
CA LEU A 116 1.75 -2.05 2.81
C LEU A 116 1.82 -2.55 4.26
N MET A 117 2.70 -3.51 4.54
CA MET A 117 2.96 -3.98 5.91
C MET A 117 3.38 -2.82 6.83
N ALA A 118 4.39 -2.05 6.42
CA ALA A 118 4.88 -0.92 7.20
C ALA A 118 3.79 0.14 7.46
N ARG A 119 2.92 0.39 6.47
CA ARG A 119 1.77 1.28 6.63
C ARG A 119 0.78 0.79 7.68
N LEU A 120 0.40 -0.49 7.62
CA LEU A 120 -0.50 -1.07 8.60
C LEU A 120 0.11 -1.03 10.00
N GLN A 121 1.39 -1.42 10.16
CA GLN A 121 2.06 -1.39 11.46
C GLN A 121 2.16 0.04 12.03
N SER A 122 2.41 1.04 11.18
CA SER A 122 2.47 2.45 11.60
C SER A 122 1.13 3.01 12.09
N ALA A 123 0.01 2.39 11.72
CA ALA A 123 -1.31 2.77 12.23
C ALA A 123 -1.53 2.36 13.70
N TYR A 124 -0.64 1.53 14.26
CA TYR A 124 -0.76 1.01 15.63
C TYR A 124 0.53 1.30 16.44
N PRO A 125 0.79 2.59 16.78
CA PRO A 125 1.95 2.96 17.57
C PRO A 125 1.87 2.40 19.01
N ASP A 126 3.03 2.11 19.61
CA ASP A 126 3.10 1.81 21.04
C ASP A 126 2.71 3.07 21.83
N SER A 127 1.74 2.89 22.74
CA SER A 127 1.27 3.92 23.68
C SER A 127 2.28 4.18 24.78
#